data_AF-A0A6H1TSL9-F1
#
_entry.id   AF-A0A6H1TSL9-F1
#
_cell.length_a   1.000
_cell.length_b   1.000
_cell.length_c   1.000
_cell.angle_alpha   90.00
_cell.angle_beta   90.00
_cell.angle_gamma   90.00
#
_symmetry.space_group_name_H-M   'P 1'
#
loop_
_entity.id
_entity.type
_entity.pdbx_description
1 polymer ?
#
loop_
_entity_poly.entity_id
_entity_poly.type
_entity_poly.pdbx_seq_one_letter_code
_entity_poly.pdbx_strand_id
1 'polypeptide(L)'
;MAYWVKIIYERDTYVIDLKQITAFCRSPANGKLTFWLPDNGYPIVIHPQSNPEAYQKVREYLKTAQRERRESYWVRIVYERDEYDIDLSRVHTFSRTPGNGKLTFWLPDNGMKIIIHPQSNPEDYRKIVDYIEKRTGYHLG
;
A
#
# COMPACT_ATOMS: atom_id res chain seq x y z
N MET A 1 5.64 19.25 -4.10
CA MET A 1 5.00 19.64 -2.83
C MET A 1 5.20 18.56 -1.79
N ALA A 2 5.34 18.94 -0.52
CA ALA A 2 5.54 18.00 0.59
C ALA A 2 4.19 17.67 1.26
N TYR A 3 3.91 16.39 1.49
CA TYR A 3 2.62 15.92 2.02
C TYR A 3 2.73 15.57 3.50
N TRP A 4 3.14 16.54 4.33
CA TRP A 4 3.31 16.33 5.76
C TRP A 4 1.99 16.32 6.52
N VAL A 5 1.75 15.34 7.38
CA VAL A 5 0.58 15.28 8.27
C VAL A 5 1.02 15.21 9.74
N LYS A 6 0.29 15.90 10.61
CA LYS A 6 0.44 15.79 12.07
C LYS A 6 -0.66 14.88 12.60
N ILE A 7 -0.30 13.88 13.39
CA ILE A 7 -1.24 12.91 13.97
C ILE A 7 -0.92 12.71 15.45
N ILE A 8 -1.94 12.75 16.30
CA ILE A 8 -1.83 12.34 17.71
C ILE A 8 -2.35 10.91 17.79
N TYR A 9 -1.49 9.98 18.21
CA TYR A 9 -1.78 8.55 18.27
C TYR A 9 -1.10 7.93 19.48
N GLU A 10 -1.82 7.14 20.28
CA GLU A 10 -1.31 6.47 21.50
C GLU A 10 -0.48 7.35 22.46
N ARG A 11 -0.83 8.64 22.55
CA ARG A 11 -0.22 9.73 23.36
C ARG A 11 0.96 10.45 22.72
N ASP A 12 1.47 9.96 21.61
CA ASP A 12 2.56 10.61 20.88
C ASP A 12 2.04 11.51 19.76
N THR A 13 2.85 12.50 19.41
CA THR A 13 2.62 13.37 18.26
C THR A 13 3.58 12.98 17.15
N TYR A 14 3.03 12.53 16.03
CA TYR A 14 3.76 12.17 14.83
C TYR A 14 3.67 13.30 13.81
N VAL A 15 4.78 13.55 13.12
CA VAL A 15 4.84 14.41 11.93
C VAL A 15 5.41 13.56 10.81
N ILE A 16 4.56 13.23 9.84
CA ILE A 16 4.82 12.16 8.87
C ILE A 16 4.79 12.75 7.46
N ASP A 17 5.84 12.53 6.68
CA ASP A 17 5.81 12.79 5.24
C ASP A 17 5.10 11.64 4.54
N LEU A 18 3.88 11.89 4.06
CA LEU A 18 3.08 10.87 3.38
C LEU A 18 3.74 10.35 2.10
N LYS A 19 4.69 11.09 1.51
CA LYS A 19 5.48 10.59 0.38
C LYS A 19 6.34 9.40 0.75
N GLN A 20 6.67 9.19 2.01
CA GLN A 20 7.49 8.04 2.42
C GLN A 20 6.68 6.78 2.65
N ILE A 21 5.36 6.90 2.83
CA ILE A 21 4.46 5.77 3.05
C ILE A 21 4.23 5.02 1.74
N THR A 22 4.48 3.72 1.76
CA THR A 22 4.43 2.87 0.56
C THR A 22 3.12 2.09 0.43
N ALA A 23 2.39 1.92 1.53
CA ALA A 23 1.12 1.22 1.55
C ALA A 23 0.12 1.81 2.54
N PHE A 24 -1.15 1.79 2.14
CA PHE A 24 -2.28 2.13 2.98
C PHE A 24 -3.31 1.01 2.93
N CYS A 25 -3.76 0.58 4.10
CA CYS A 25 -4.82 -0.40 4.27
C CYS A 25 -6.10 0.31 4.69
N ARG A 26 -7.21 -0.03 4.03
CA ARG A 26 -8.55 0.45 4.38
C ARG A 26 -9.42 -0.74 4.73
N SER A 27 -10.04 -0.66 5.90
CA SER A 27 -11.06 -1.63 6.30
C SER A 27 -12.44 -1.14 5.86
N PRO A 28 -13.10 -1.79 4.88
CA PRO A 28 -14.43 -1.38 4.42
C PRO A 28 -15.48 -1.44 5.52
N ALA A 29 -15.30 -2.33 6.51
CA ALA A 29 -16.25 -2.56 7.58
C ALA A 29 -16.40 -1.37 8.55
N ASN A 30 -15.36 -0.57 8.73
CA ASN A 30 -15.34 0.52 9.72
C ASN A 30 -14.69 1.81 9.22
N GLY A 31 -14.21 1.86 7.98
CA GLY A 31 -13.56 3.03 7.41
C GLY A 31 -12.25 3.42 8.08
N LYS A 32 -11.66 2.56 8.91
CA LYS A 32 -10.31 2.77 9.44
C LYS A 32 -9.31 2.73 8.31
N LEU A 33 -8.34 3.64 8.40
CA LEU A 33 -7.20 3.68 7.50
C LEU A 33 -5.94 3.44 8.34
N THR A 34 -5.21 2.40 7.96
CA THR A 34 -3.96 1.99 8.59
C THR A 34 -2.83 2.19 7.61
N PHE A 35 -1.68 2.65 8.10
CA PHE A 35 -0.43 2.68 7.37
C PHE A 35 0.73 2.50 8.32
N TRP A 36 1.92 2.21 7.81
CA TRP A 36 3.08 1.86 8.61
C TRP A 36 4.19 2.87 8.41
N LEU A 37 4.86 3.26 9.49
CA LEU A 37 5.98 4.19 9.42
C LEU A 37 7.19 3.51 8.75
N PRO A 38 7.90 4.19 7.83
CA PRO A 38 8.90 3.57 6.96
C PRO A 38 10.16 3.08 7.69
N ASP A 39 10.46 3.65 8.87
CA ASP A 39 11.70 3.35 9.60
C ASP A 39 11.57 2.18 10.59
N ASN A 40 10.35 1.89 11.05
CA ASN A 40 10.13 0.93 12.13
C ASN A 40 8.89 0.04 11.95
N GLY A 41 8.14 0.23 10.87
CA GLY A 41 6.92 -0.53 10.61
C GLY A 41 5.82 -0.35 11.65
N TYR A 42 5.88 0.68 12.49
CA TYR A 42 4.87 0.93 13.50
C TYR A 42 3.55 1.36 12.83
N PRO A 43 2.42 0.71 13.15
CA PRO A 43 1.14 1.02 12.52
C PRO A 43 0.53 2.30 13.11
N ILE A 44 0.12 3.21 12.23
CA ILE A 44 -0.73 4.35 12.55
C ILE A 44 -2.13 4.05 12.04
N VAL A 45 -3.11 4.04 12.95
CA VAL A 45 -4.52 3.82 12.62
C VAL A 45 -5.29 5.11 12.83
N ILE A 46 -5.91 5.61 11.78
CA ILE A 46 -6.77 6.80 11.82
C ILE A 46 -8.19 6.47 11.39
N HIS A 47 -9.14 7.20 11.95
CA HIS A 47 -10.56 7.03 11.67
C HIS A 47 -11.19 8.40 11.37
N PRO A 48 -12.17 8.49 10.44
CA PRO A 48 -12.77 9.76 10.03
C PRO A 48 -13.40 10.56 11.18
N GLN A 49 -13.87 9.89 12.24
CA GLN A 49 -14.50 10.57 13.39
C GLN A 49 -13.48 11.07 14.43
N SER A 50 -12.44 10.29 14.72
CA SER A 50 -11.44 10.65 15.75
C SER A 50 -10.29 11.50 15.18
N ASN A 51 -10.03 11.42 13.88
CA ASN A 51 -8.91 12.08 13.20
C ASN A 51 -9.35 12.73 11.89
N PRO A 52 -10.42 13.55 11.86
CA PRO A 52 -11.04 14.02 10.60
C PRO A 52 -10.06 14.74 9.67
N GLU A 53 -9.24 15.65 10.18
CA GLU A 53 -8.28 16.42 9.40
C GLU A 53 -7.17 15.53 8.81
N ALA A 54 -6.53 14.72 9.66
CA ALA A 54 -5.48 13.80 9.22
C ALA A 54 -6.02 12.78 8.21
N TYR A 55 -7.21 12.23 8.48
CA TYR A 55 -7.89 11.29 7.59
C TYR A 55 -8.16 11.90 6.22
N GLN A 56 -8.68 13.13 6.17
CA GLN A 56 -8.92 13.82 4.91
C GLN A 56 -7.61 14.11 4.16
N LYS A 57 -6.56 14.56 4.85
CA LYS A 57 -5.25 14.85 4.24
C LYS A 57 -4.61 13.61 3.63
N VAL A 58 -4.69 12.47 4.31
CA VAL A 58 -4.21 11.18 3.79
C VAL A 58 -5.02 10.75 2.56
N ARG A 59 -6.35 10.93 2.57
CA ARG A 59 -7.19 10.63 1.40
C ARG A 59 -6.88 11.50 0.20
N GLU A 60 -6.62 12.79 0.40
CA GLU A 60 -6.24 13.73 -0.66
C GLU A 60 -4.86 13.41 -1.24
N TYR A 61 -3.91 13.04 -0.38
CA TYR A 61 -2.61 12.55 -0.82
C TYR A 61 -2.77 11.33 -1.73
N LEU A 62 -3.50 10.29 -1.29
CA LEU A 62 -3.73 9.08 -2.08
C LEU A 62 -4.36 9.38 -3.45
N LYS A 63 -5.36 10.27 -3.49
CA LYS A 63 -5.97 10.71 -4.76
C LYS A 63 -4.95 11.37 -5.70
N THR A 64 -4.04 12.16 -5.15
CA THR A 64 -3.01 12.85 -5.93
C THR A 64 -1.94 11.89 -6.40
N ALA A 65 -1.44 11.04 -5.50
CA ALA A 65 -0.41 10.04 -5.81
C ALA A 65 -0.87 9.05 -6.90
N GLN A 66 -2.15 8.68 -6.89
CA GLN A 66 -2.74 7.82 -7.94
C GLN A 66 -2.87 8.51 -9.31
N ARG A 67 -2.91 9.85 -9.35
CA ARG A 67 -2.93 10.63 -10.59
C ARG A 67 -1.53 10.88 -11.14
N GLU A 68 -0.55 11.08 -10.25
CA GLU A 68 0.85 11.36 -10.60
C GLU A 68 1.62 10.07 -10.96
N ARG A 69 1.42 9.58 -12.19
CA ARG A 69 2.00 8.31 -12.68
C ARG A 69 3.49 8.33 -13.04
N ARG A 70 4.19 9.46 -12.91
CA ARG A 70 5.56 9.59 -13.46
C ARG A 70 6.61 8.82 -12.64
N GLU A 71 6.44 8.71 -11.33
CA GLU A 71 7.45 8.13 -10.44
C GLU A 71 6.90 7.06 -9.49
N SER A 72 5.58 6.96 -9.34
CA SER A 72 4.91 5.96 -8.49
C SER A 72 3.98 5.05 -9.30
N TYR A 73 3.83 3.81 -8.85
CA TYR A 73 2.92 2.84 -9.44
C TYR A 73 1.94 2.33 -8.37
N TRP A 74 0.93 3.14 -8.10
CA TRP A 74 -0.12 2.79 -7.13
C TRP A 74 -1.12 1.79 -7.72
N VAL A 75 -1.25 0.65 -7.06
CA VAL A 75 -2.31 -0.32 -7.31
C VAL A 75 -3.24 -0.41 -6.12
N ARG A 76 -4.53 -0.63 -6.40
CA ARG A 76 -5.46 -1.09 -5.38
C ARG A 76 -5.72 -2.58 -5.57
N ILE A 77 -5.56 -3.33 -4.49
CA ILE A 77 -5.84 -4.77 -4.42
C ILE A 77 -6.77 -5.06 -3.24
N VAL A 78 -7.52 -6.16 -3.33
CA VAL A 78 -8.25 -6.71 -2.18
C VAL A 78 -7.46 -7.88 -1.63
N TYR A 79 -7.07 -7.80 -0.36
CA TYR A 79 -6.35 -8.86 0.32
C TYR A 79 -7.05 -9.17 1.64
N GLU A 80 -7.41 -10.44 1.81
CA GLU A 80 -8.29 -10.92 2.88
C GLU A 80 -9.65 -10.22 2.86
N ARG A 81 -9.86 -9.21 3.70
CA ARG A 81 -11.12 -8.45 3.82
C ARG A 81 -10.92 -6.95 3.69
N ASP A 82 -9.70 -6.52 3.44
CA ASP A 82 -9.32 -5.12 3.38
C ASP A 82 -8.84 -4.73 1.99
N GLU A 83 -8.92 -3.44 1.71
CA GLU A 83 -8.39 -2.84 0.49
C GLU A 83 -7.02 -2.24 0.77
N TYR A 84 -6.04 -2.58 -0.07
CA TYR A 84 -4.69 -2.04 0.02
C TYR A 84 -4.41 -1.16 -1.19
N ASP A 85 -4.07 0.10 -0.94
CA ASP A 85 -3.42 0.99 -1.91
C ASP A 85 -1.89 0.83 -1.71
N ILE A 86 -1.17 0.31 -2.71
CA ILE A 86 0.26 -0.05 -2.60
C ILE A 86 1.04 0.59 -3.76
N ASP A 87 2.13 1.27 -3.45
CA ASP A 87 3.09 1.76 -4.46
C ASP A 87 4.10 0.66 -4.83
N LEU A 88 3.83 -0.05 -5.94
CA LEU A 88 4.72 -1.12 -6.40
C LEU A 88 6.11 -0.61 -6.80
N SER A 89 6.29 0.68 -7.08
CA SER A 89 7.60 1.27 -7.39
C SER A 89 8.61 1.15 -6.25
N ARG A 90 8.10 0.95 -5.03
CA ARG A 90 8.89 0.81 -3.80
C ARG A 90 9.00 -0.64 -3.33
N VAL A 91 8.31 -1.57 -3.98
CA VAL A 91 8.46 -3.01 -3.71
C VAL A 91 9.67 -3.51 -4.49
N HIS A 92 10.65 -4.05 -3.77
CA HIS A 92 11.93 -4.47 -4.37
C HIS A 92 12.04 -5.97 -4.61
N THR A 93 11.14 -6.76 -4.04
CA THR A 93 11.20 -8.23 -4.10
C THR A 93 9.83 -8.81 -4.41
N PHE A 94 9.79 -9.62 -5.48
CA PHE A 94 8.64 -10.42 -5.86
C PHE A 94 9.10 -11.87 -5.98
N SER A 95 8.22 -12.80 -5.64
CA SER A 95 8.45 -14.24 -5.84
C SER A 95 7.19 -14.88 -6.38
N ARG A 96 7.36 -15.90 -7.23
CA ARG A 96 6.26 -16.75 -7.70
C ARG A 96 6.52 -18.18 -7.29
N THR A 97 5.54 -18.80 -6.66
CA THR A 97 5.63 -20.20 -6.23
C THR A 97 5.41 -21.12 -7.44
N PRO A 98 6.37 -22.02 -7.77
CA PRO A 98 6.16 -23.01 -8.83
C PRO A 98 4.95 -23.92 -8.55
N GLY A 99 4.30 -24.40 -9.60
CA GLY A 99 3.14 -25.31 -9.52
C GLY A 99 1.80 -24.61 -9.32
N ASN A 100 1.66 -23.72 -8.32
CA ASN A 100 0.39 -23.01 -8.07
C ASN A 100 0.39 -21.54 -8.53
N GLY A 101 1.53 -21.00 -8.91
CA GLY A 101 1.67 -19.66 -9.46
C GLY A 101 1.38 -18.54 -8.48
N LYS A 102 1.29 -18.80 -7.16
CA LYS A 102 1.06 -17.74 -6.16
C LYS A 102 2.15 -16.68 -6.24
N LEU A 103 1.75 -15.43 -6.41
CA LEU A 103 2.64 -14.28 -6.35
C LEU A 103 2.75 -13.83 -4.89
N THR A 104 3.97 -13.57 -4.44
CA THR A 104 4.24 -13.09 -3.09
C THR A 104 5.18 -11.90 -3.15
N PHE A 105 4.87 -10.88 -2.36
CA PHE A 105 5.74 -9.74 -2.12
C PHE A 105 5.56 -9.25 -0.68
N TRP A 106 6.41 -8.33 -0.26
CA TRP A 106 6.42 -7.80 1.09
C TRP A 106 6.27 -6.28 1.04
N LEU A 107 5.43 -5.74 1.92
CA LEU A 107 5.30 -4.29 2.03
C LEU A 107 6.61 -3.71 2.58
N PRO A 108 7.19 -2.68 1.92
CA PRO A 108 8.46 -2.10 2.33
C PRO A 108 8.47 -1.58 3.77
N ASP A 109 7.35 -1.01 4.23
CA ASP A 109 7.29 -0.32 5.51
C ASP A 109 7.31 -1.27 6.72
N ASN A 110 6.75 -2.49 6.60
CA ASN A 110 6.56 -3.38 7.76
C ASN A 110 6.90 -4.85 7.50
N GLY A 111 7.35 -5.21 6.29
CA GLY A 111 7.62 -6.59 5.92
C GLY A 111 6.38 -7.50 5.89
N MET A 112 5.17 -6.95 5.88
CA MET A 112 3.94 -7.73 5.77
C MET A 112 3.93 -8.49 4.45
N LYS A 113 3.75 -9.80 4.52
CA LYS A 113 3.69 -10.69 3.36
C LYS A 113 2.30 -10.61 2.72
N ILE A 114 2.25 -10.22 1.44
CA ILE A 114 1.05 -10.23 0.61
C ILE A 114 1.14 -11.40 -0.37
N ILE A 115 0.09 -12.22 -0.43
CA ILE A 115 0.02 -13.41 -1.30
C ILE A 115 -1.18 -13.31 -2.23
N ILE A 116 -0.94 -13.19 -3.53
CA ILE A 116 -2.01 -13.07 -4.54
C ILE A 116 -2.10 -14.37 -5.33
N HIS A 117 -3.28 -14.99 -5.32
CA HIS A 117 -3.53 -16.21 -6.08
C HIS A 117 -4.09 -15.87 -7.46
N PRO A 118 -3.57 -16.47 -8.55
CA PRO A 118 -4.02 -16.16 -9.91
C PRO A 118 -5.50 -16.50 -10.15
N GLN A 119 -6.06 -17.48 -9.42
CA GLN A 119 -7.46 -17.89 -9.60
C GLN A 119 -8.46 -17.10 -8.74
N SER A 120 -8.13 -16.77 -7.49
CA SER A 120 -9.06 -16.03 -6.61
C SER A 120 -8.96 -14.51 -6.78
N ASN A 121 -7.82 -14.02 -7.30
CA ASN A 121 -7.55 -12.60 -7.48
C ASN A 121 -6.97 -12.32 -8.88
N PRO A 122 -7.62 -12.76 -9.97
CA PRO A 122 -7.04 -12.73 -11.31
C PRO A 122 -6.70 -11.31 -11.79
N GLU A 123 -7.54 -10.32 -11.46
CA GLU A 123 -7.31 -8.94 -11.86
C GLU A 123 -6.13 -8.32 -11.13
N ASP A 124 -6.06 -8.48 -9.82
CA ASP A 124 -4.96 -7.96 -9.00
C ASP A 124 -3.65 -8.66 -9.33
N TYR A 125 -3.70 -9.99 -9.56
CA TYR A 125 -2.57 -10.77 -10.02
C TYR A 125 -1.99 -10.20 -11.33
N ARG A 126 -2.86 -9.98 -12.33
CA ARG A 126 -2.45 -9.43 -13.63
C ARG A 126 -1.83 -8.03 -13.50
N LYS A 127 -2.42 -7.13 -12.69
CA LYS A 127 -1.86 -5.78 -12.47
C LYS A 127 -0.42 -5.83 -11.99
N ILE A 128 -0.11 -6.75 -11.07
CA ILE A 128 1.23 -6.86 -10.48
C ILE A 128 2.19 -7.58 -11.45
N VAL A 129 1.76 -8.63 -12.15
CA VAL A 129 2.59 -9.28 -13.18
C VAL A 129 2.95 -8.30 -14.29
N ASP A 130 1.96 -7.56 -14.82
CA ASP A 130 2.19 -6.54 -15.84
C ASP A 130 3.19 -5.48 -15.38
N TYR A 131 3.13 -5.09 -14.10
CA TYR A 131 4.08 -4.15 -13.52
C TYR A 131 5.50 -4.75 -13.47
N ILE A 132 5.65 -5.96 -12.97
CA ILE A 132 6.96 -6.64 -12.86
C ILE A 132 7.62 -6.75 -14.22
N GLU A 133 6.87 -7.19 -15.23
CA GLU A 133 7.36 -7.33 -16.60
C GLU A 133 7.79 -5.97 -17.18
N LYS A 134 6.94 -4.95 -17.08
CA LYS A 134 7.26 -3.61 -17.57
C LYS A 134 8.45 -2.97 -16.86
N ARG A 135 8.61 -3.23 -15.56
CA ARG A 135 9.67 -2.62 -14.73
C ARG A 135 11.01 -3.32 -14.89
N THR A 136 11.00 -4.66 -15.00
CA THR A 136 12.21 -5.48 -14.88
C THR A 136 12.59 -6.22 -16.16
N GLY A 137 11.65 -6.38 -17.10
CA GLY A 137 11.82 -7.23 -18.28
C GLY A 137 11.76 -8.74 -17.97
N TYR A 138 11.58 -9.14 -16.70
CA TYR A 138 11.46 -10.54 -16.33
C TYR A 138 10.01 -10.98 -16.31
N HIS A 139 9.76 -12.11 -16.96
CA HIS A 139 8.50 -12.84 -16.82
C HIS A 139 8.61 -13.80 -15.65
N LEU A 140 7.74 -13.64 -14.66
CA LEU A 140 7.50 -14.67 -13.65
C LEU A 140 6.56 -15.73 -14.25
N GLY A 141 6.97 -16.32 -15.38
CA GLY A 141 6.35 -17.35 -16.23
C GLY A 141 4.84 -17.47 -16.28
#